data_AF-A0A7Z9W7K3-F1
#
_entry.id   AF-A0A7Z9W7K3-F1
#
_cell.length_a   1.000
_cell.length_b   1.000
_cell.length_c   1.000
_cell.angle_alpha   90.00
_cell.angle_beta   90.00
_cell.angle_gamma   90.00
#
_symmetry.space_group_name_H-M   'P 1'
#
loop_
_entity.id
_entity.type
_entity.pdbx_description
1 polymer ?
#
loop_
_entity_poly.entity_id
_entity_poly.type
_entity_poly.pdbx_seq_one_letter_code
_entity_poly.pdbx_strand_id
1 'polypeptide(L)'
;MRNKADNINALTFMIVDNTNGADVQLQDAVGEVPFVTILPNEPERKQRSEAHASALDTAMQQLETSHTLVVDPDVYIFKKGWDSFCLNEIESGKTSVGAPYPKWKLGKVHDFPSVVFIFARTDWFTEEGLSWFPFPPLWHRTWNF
;
A
#
# COMPACT_ATOMS: atom_id res chain seq x y z
N MET A 1 -5.77 10.35 19.87
CA MET A 1 -6.90 9.65 19.23
C MET A 1 -6.75 8.16 19.50
N ARG A 2 -7.85 7.45 19.79
CA ARG A 2 -7.81 6.04 20.23
C ARG A 2 -7.48 5.12 19.05
N ASN A 3 -6.54 4.21 19.26
CA ASN A 3 -6.32 3.03 18.44
C ASN A 3 -7.67 2.35 18.11
N LYS A 4 -7.85 1.96 16.85
CA LYS A 4 -9.06 1.32 16.32
C LYS A 4 -8.84 -0.11 15.86
N ALA A 5 -7.61 -0.60 15.86
CA ALA A 5 -7.31 -1.99 15.64
C ALA A 5 -7.65 -2.79 16.92
N ASP A 6 -8.19 -3.98 16.76
CA ASP A 6 -8.42 -4.92 17.87
C ASP A 6 -7.09 -5.50 18.37
N ASN A 7 -6.09 -5.65 17.50
CA ASN A 7 -4.82 -6.30 17.82
C ASN A 7 -3.57 -5.53 17.33
N ILE A 8 -3.32 -4.35 17.92
CA ILE A 8 -2.22 -3.45 17.52
C ILE A 8 -0.82 -4.06 17.58
N ASN A 9 -0.58 -4.98 18.52
CA ASN A 9 0.73 -5.62 18.69
C ASN A 9 1.04 -6.62 17.57
N ALA A 10 0.04 -7.00 16.78
CA ALA A 10 0.21 -7.83 15.59
C ALA A 10 0.45 -7.00 14.32
N LEU A 11 0.45 -5.67 14.42
CA LEU A 11 0.67 -4.77 13.29
C LEU A 11 2.12 -4.31 13.23
N THR A 12 2.69 -4.38 12.05
CA THR A 12 3.95 -3.73 11.66
C THR A 12 3.65 -2.74 10.55
N PHE A 13 4.39 -1.65 10.51
CA PHE A 13 4.22 -0.57 9.54
C PHE A 13 5.48 -0.44 8.71
N MET A 14 5.31 -0.32 7.39
CA MET A 14 6.39 -0.02 6.46
C MET A 14 6.02 1.23 5.69
N ILE A 15 6.92 2.20 5.69
CA ILE A 15 6.79 3.43 4.92
C ILE A 15 7.92 3.45 3.91
N VAL A 16 7.58 3.51 2.63
CA VAL A 16 8.58 3.73 1.58
C VAL A 16 8.66 5.22 1.28
N ASP A 17 9.79 5.82 1.64
CA ASP A 17 10.04 7.25 1.50
C ASP A 17 10.59 7.57 0.11
N ASN A 18 9.69 8.04 -0.75
CA ASN A 18 10.00 8.52 -2.10
C ASN A 18 10.80 9.83 -2.14
N THR A 19 10.97 10.51 -1.00
CA THR A 19 11.85 11.67 -0.89
C THR A 19 13.30 11.29 -0.60
N ASN A 20 13.55 9.99 -0.34
CA ASN A 20 14.87 9.45 -0.05
C ASN A 20 15.58 10.20 1.10
N GLY A 21 14.86 10.45 2.19
CA GLY A 21 15.35 11.17 3.37
C GLY A 21 15.35 12.69 3.25
N ALA A 22 14.86 13.27 2.14
CA ALA A 22 14.73 14.72 2.02
C ALA A 22 13.59 15.29 2.88
N ASP A 23 12.56 14.48 3.19
CA ASP A 23 11.55 14.81 4.19
C ASP A 23 12.07 14.54 5.61
N VAL A 24 12.79 15.52 6.14
CA VAL A 24 13.34 15.47 7.49
C VAL A 24 12.28 15.38 8.60
N GLN A 25 11.00 15.68 8.29
CA GLN A 25 9.92 15.65 9.27
C GLN A 25 9.30 14.25 9.40
N LEU A 26 9.54 13.35 8.44
CA LEU A 26 8.94 12.02 8.43
C LEU A 26 9.28 11.22 9.69
N GLN A 27 10.55 11.24 10.11
CA GLN A 27 11.02 10.52 11.29
C GLN A 27 10.33 11.02 12.57
N ASP A 28 10.16 12.34 12.71
CA ASP A 28 9.49 12.94 13.86
C ASP A 28 7.99 12.64 13.84
N ALA A 29 7.36 12.63 12.66
CA ALA A 29 5.93 12.37 12.51
C ALA A 29 5.52 10.94 12.91
N VAL A 30 6.43 9.97 12.77
CA VAL A 30 6.15 8.55 13.08
C VAL A 30 6.93 8.02 14.28
N GLY A 31 7.74 8.85 14.95
CA GLY A 31 8.66 8.42 16.00
C GLY A 31 8.00 7.76 17.22
N GLU A 32 6.72 8.04 17.48
CA GLU A 32 5.95 7.42 18.57
C GLU A 32 5.15 6.18 18.13
N VAL A 33 5.12 5.86 16.84
CA VAL A 33 4.38 4.72 16.30
C VAL A 33 5.24 3.46 16.47
N PRO A 34 4.72 2.40 17.13
CA PRO A 34 5.48 1.18 17.33
C PRO A 34 5.65 0.41 16.02
N PHE A 35 6.78 -0.29 15.87
CA PHE A 35 7.06 -1.23 14.78
C PHE A 35 6.99 -0.61 13.37
N VAL A 36 7.48 0.63 13.22
CA VAL A 36 7.62 1.30 11.93
C VAL A 36 9.02 1.09 11.35
N THR A 37 9.08 0.67 10.09
CA THR A 37 10.29 0.68 9.27
C THR A 37 10.12 1.72 8.15
N ILE A 38 11.11 2.61 8.00
CA ILE A 38 11.18 3.54 6.87
C ILE A 38 12.22 3.01 5.89
N LEU A 39 11.80 2.78 4.64
CA LEU A 39 12.66 2.36 3.55
C LEU A 39 12.88 3.54 2.60
N PRO A 40 14.12 3.96 2.36
CA PRO A 40 14.39 4.96 1.33
C PRO A 40 14.07 4.39 -0.06
N ASN A 41 13.49 5.22 -0.93
CA ASN A 41 13.34 4.90 -2.35
C ASN A 41 13.76 6.09 -3.21
N GLU A 42 14.57 5.81 -4.23
CA GLU A 42 14.94 6.79 -5.26
C GLU A 42 14.08 6.54 -6.51
N PRO A 43 12.99 7.28 -6.74
CA PRO A 43 12.11 7.03 -7.88
C PRO A 43 12.72 7.42 -9.24
N GLU A 44 14.02 7.71 -9.35
CA GLU A 44 14.73 8.01 -10.61
C GLU A 44 14.05 9.10 -11.48
N ARG A 45 13.47 10.15 -10.86
CA ARG A 45 12.68 11.22 -11.51
C ARG A 45 11.30 10.81 -12.05
N LYS A 46 10.84 9.58 -11.78
CA LYS A 46 9.47 9.15 -12.07
C LYS A 46 8.48 10.00 -11.27
N GLN A 47 7.34 10.35 -11.86
CA GLN A 47 6.30 11.13 -11.19
C GLN A 47 5.02 10.31 -11.00
N ARG A 48 4.25 10.64 -9.96
CA ARG A 48 2.89 10.14 -9.71
C ARG A 48 2.86 8.61 -9.63
N SER A 49 2.07 7.97 -10.50
CA SER A 49 1.81 6.53 -10.50
C SER A 49 3.08 5.69 -10.62
N GLU A 50 4.10 6.16 -11.32
CA GLU A 50 5.36 5.41 -11.49
C GLU A 50 6.24 5.47 -10.24
N ALA A 51 6.25 6.60 -9.53
CA ALA A 51 6.94 6.71 -8.24
C ALA A 51 6.26 5.81 -7.19
N HIS A 52 4.92 5.79 -7.15
CA HIS A 52 4.18 4.87 -6.28
C HIS A 52 4.44 3.40 -6.64
N ALA A 53 4.45 3.05 -7.92
CA ALA A 53 4.72 1.69 -8.36
C ALA A 53 6.14 1.23 -7.97
N SER A 54 7.15 2.08 -8.18
CA SER A 54 8.52 1.79 -7.75
C SER A 54 8.61 1.54 -6.25
N ALA A 55 7.92 2.36 -5.45
CA ALA A 55 7.88 2.21 -4.01
C ALA A 55 7.22 0.89 -3.58
N LEU A 56 6.12 0.51 -4.24
CA LEU A 56 5.44 -0.76 -3.98
C LEU A 56 6.33 -1.95 -4.35
N ASP A 57 7.00 -1.92 -5.51
CA ASP A 57 7.95 -2.96 -5.92
C ASP A 57 9.07 -3.14 -4.88
N THR A 58 9.60 -2.04 -4.33
CA THR A 58 10.57 -2.09 -3.22
C THR A 58 9.96 -2.67 -1.94
N ALA A 59 8.75 -2.25 -1.57
CA ALA A 59 8.07 -2.73 -0.37
C ALA A 59 7.80 -4.24 -0.42
N MET A 60 7.29 -4.74 -1.55
CA MET A 60 6.86 -6.15 -1.67
C MET A 60 8.01 -7.13 -1.47
N GLN A 61 9.25 -6.74 -1.81
CA GLN A 61 10.45 -7.56 -1.59
C GLN A 61 10.83 -7.71 -0.10
N GLN A 62 10.23 -6.91 0.78
CA GLN A 62 10.55 -6.83 2.21
C GLN A 62 9.40 -7.31 3.11
N LEU A 63 8.29 -7.79 2.52
CA LEU A 63 7.13 -8.22 3.30
C LEU A 63 7.35 -9.61 3.92
N GLU A 64 7.20 -9.69 5.23
CA GLU A 64 7.35 -10.93 6.01
C GLU A 64 6.03 -11.37 6.69
N THR A 65 4.99 -10.54 6.64
CA THR A 65 3.70 -10.80 7.27
C THR A 65 2.83 -11.72 6.41
N SER A 66 1.83 -12.38 7.01
CA SER A 66 0.88 -13.23 6.27
C SER A 66 -0.16 -12.43 5.47
N HIS A 67 -0.47 -11.22 5.93
CA HIS A 67 -1.42 -10.31 5.30
C HIS A 67 -0.82 -8.92 5.22
N THR A 68 -1.20 -8.19 4.17
CA THR A 68 -0.70 -6.85 3.88
C THR A 68 -1.86 -5.92 3.57
N LEU A 69 -1.82 -4.73 4.18
CA LEU A 69 -2.63 -3.58 3.80
C LEU A 69 -1.73 -2.60 3.05
N VAL A 70 -2.00 -2.36 1.78
CA VAL A 70 -1.47 -1.19 1.07
C VAL A 70 -2.44 -0.05 1.29
N VAL A 71 -1.93 1.09 1.76
CA VAL A 71 -2.74 2.26 2.11
C VAL A 71 -2.00 3.57 1.84
N ASP A 72 -2.71 4.55 1.28
CA ASP A 72 -2.17 5.90 1.11
C ASP A 72 -2.06 6.61 2.47
N PRO A 73 -1.06 7.50 2.67
CA PRO A 73 -0.82 8.16 3.95
C PRO A 73 -1.93 9.15 4.37
N ASP A 74 -2.81 9.55 3.44
CA ASP A 74 -3.93 10.45 3.69
C ASP A 74 -5.26 9.73 3.99
N VAL A 75 -5.23 8.40 4.10
CA VAL A 75 -6.42 7.60 4.44
C VAL A 75 -6.66 7.58 5.95
N TYR A 76 -7.93 7.79 6.32
CA TYR A 76 -8.38 7.64 7.71
C TYR A 76 -9.38 6.49 7.85
N ILE A 77 -9.04 5.49 8.67
CA ILE A 77 -9.93 4.35 8.94
C ILE A 77 -10.93 4.71 10.05
N PHE A 78 -12.21 4.78 9.71
CA PHE A 78 -13.26 5.10 10.69
C PHE A 78 -13.68 3.91 11.55
N LYS A 79 -13.66 2.71 10.98
CA LYS A 79 -14.14 1.47 11.60
C LYS A 79 -13.26 1.04 12.77
N LYS A 80 -13.88 0.71 13.91
CA LYS A 80 -13.23 0.00 15.01
C LYS A 80 -13.18 -1.50 14.71
N GLY A 81 -12.13 -2.17 15.16
CA GLY A 81 -11.80 -3.56 14.82
C GLY A 81 -11.63 -3.75 13.33
N TRP A 82 -10.93 -2.81 12.66
CA TRP A 82 -10.79 -2.83 11.20
C TRP A 82 -9.92 -4.00 10.74
N ASP A 83 -8.88 -4.32 11.49
CA ASP A 83 -7.93 -5.40 11.29
C ASP A 83 -8.61 -6.77 11.39
N SER A 84 -9.33 -7.03 12.48
CA SER A 84 -10.10 -8.27 12.63
C SER A 84 -11.22 -8.38 11.60
N PHE A 85 -11.87 -7.28 11.23
CA PHE A 85 -12.83 -7.30 10.13
C PHE A 85 -12.17 -7.72 8.81
N CYS A 86 -11.06 -7.09 8.44
CA CYS A 86 -10.33 -7.42 7.21
C CYS A 86 -9.90 -8.89 7.19
N LEU A 87 -9.36 -9.41 8.30
CA LEU A 87 -9.00 -10.83 8.43
C LEU A 87 -10.21 -11.75 8.26
N ASN A 88 -11.31 -11.50 8.97
CA ASN A 88 -12.52 -12.32 8.89
C ASN A 88 -13.10 -12.37 7.47
N GLU A 89 -13.04 -11.26 6.74
CA GLU A 89 -13.50 -11.19 5.36
C GLU A 89 -12.63 -12.06 4.43
N ILE A 90 -11.31 -12.06 4.60
CA ILE A 90 -10.41 -12.97 3.88
C ILE A 90 -10.69 -14.44 4.26
N GLU A 91 -10.83 -14.74 5.55
CA GLU A 91 -11.15 -16.08 6.05
C GLU A 91 -12.51 -16.60 5.55
N SER A 92 -13.47 -15.70 5.28
CA SER A 92 -14.75 -16.06 4.66
C SER A 92 -14.65 -16.48 3.18
N GLY A 93 -13.46 -16.41 2.59
CA GLY A 93 -13.17 -16.76 1.21
C GLY A 93 -13.08 -15.58 0.26
N LYS A 94 -13.09 -14.33 0.76
CA LYS A 94 -12.83 -13.17 -0.10
C LYS A 94 -11.33 -13.10 -0.40
N THR A 95 -11.04 -12.76 -1.64
CA THR A 95 -9.68 -12.57 -2.13
C THR A 95 -9.00 -11.34 -1.51
N SER A 96 -9.75 -10.24 -1.42
CA SER A 96 -9.25 -8.96 -0.94
C SER A 96 -10.37 -8.12 -0.34
N VAL A 97 -10.01 -7.15 0.47
CA VAL A 97 -10.91 -6.17 1.10
C VAL A 97 -10.37 -4.79 0.81
N GLY A 98 -11.22 -3.86 0.38
CA GLY A 98 -10.77 -2.48 0.32
C GLY A 98 -11.75 -1.47 -0.25
N ALA A 99 -11.23 -0.28 -0.56
CA ALA A 99 -12.05 0.81 -1.06
C ALA A 99 -12.29 0.65 -2.58
N PRO A 100 -13.53 0.78 -3.08
CA PRO A 100 -13.77 0.76 -4.51
C PRO A 100 -13.27 2.06 -5.16
N TYR A 101 -12.93 1.99 -6.45
CA TYR A 101 -12.79 3.22 -7.23
C TYR A 101 -14.13 3.96 -7.35
N PRO A 102 -14.15 5.30 -7.30
CA PRO A 102 -15.36 6.06 -7.58
C PRO A 102 -15.93 5.69 -8.95
N LYS A 103 -17.25 5.52 -9.04
CA LYS A 103 -17.93 5.04 -10.27
C LYS A 103 -17.65 5.89 -11.51
N TRP A 104 -17.33 7.17 -11.32
CA TRP A 104 -17.03 8.12 -12.41
C TRP A 104 -15.60 8.03 -12.93
N LYS A 105 -14.69 7.30 -12.25
CA LYS A 105 -13.27 7.23 -12.61
C LYS A 105 -13.04 6.15 -13.66
N LEU A 106 -13.07 6.55 -14.93
CA LEU A 106 -12.87 5.67 -16.08
C LEU A 106 -11.44 5.06 -16.12
N GLY A 107 -11.32 3.90 -16.77
CA GLY A 107 -10.03 3.22 -16.96
C GLY A 107 -9.49 2.53 -15.71
N LYS A 108 -10.36 2.27 -14.71
CA LYS A 108 -10.03 1.55 -13.48
C LYS A 108 -10.83 0.26 -13.39
N VAL A 109 -10.27 -0.72 -12.67
CA VAL A 109 -10.91 -2.00 -12.37
C VAL A 109 -11.94 -1.73 -11.25
N HIS A 110 -13.23 -1.85 -11.55
CA HIS A 110 -14.30 -1.47 -10.61
C HIS A 110 -14.83 -2.63 -9.75
N ASP A 111 -14.46 -3.86 -10.10
CA ASP A 111 -14.74 -5.10 -9.39
C ASP A 111 -13.56 -5.54 -8.49
N PHE A 112 -12.59 -4.65 -8.28
CA PHE A 112 -11.44 -4.88 -7.41
C PHE A 112 -11.11 -3.64 -6.57
N PRO A 113 -10.51 -3.78 -5.37
CA PRO A 113 -10.12 -2.64 -4.55
C PRO A 113 -9.13 -1.69 -5.25
N SER A 114 -9.25 -0.41 -4.91
CA SER A 114 -8.28 0.61 -5.24
C SER A 114 -6.99 0.40 -4.43
N VAL A 115 -5.84 0.64 -5.06
CA VAL A 115 -4.51 0.52 -4.43
C VAL A 115 -4.35 1.44 -3.21
N VAL A 116 -5.11 2.54 -3.17
CA VAL A 116 -5.19 3.49 -2.04
C VAL A 116 -5.59 2.83 -0.72
N PHE A 117 -6.33 1.71 -0.79
CA PHE A 117 -6.69 0.91 0.37
C PHE A 117 -7.05 -0.51 -0.10
N ILE A 118 -6.09 -1.43 -0.05
CA ILE A 118 -6.27 -2.83 -0.40
C ILE A 118 -5.60 -3.74 0.64
N PHE A 119 -6.41 -4.61 1.24
CA PHE A 119 -5.99 -5.65 2.16
C PHE A 119 -6.14 -7.02 1.50
N ALA A 120 -5.10 -7.84 1.54
CA ALA A 120 -5.13 -9.24 1.10
C ALA A 120 -4.05 -10.06 1.80
N ARG A 121 -3.98 -11.36 1.47
CA ARG A 121 -2.83 -12.20 1.82
C ARG A 121 -1.57 -11.66 1.15
N THR A 122 -0.44 -11.72 1.84
CA THR A 122 0.83 -11.15 1.33
C THR A 122 1.31 -11.81 0.06
N ASP A 123 1.08 -13.11 -0.11
CA ASP A 123 1.48 -13.86 -1.31
C ASP A 123 0.89 -13.33 -2.61
N TRP A 124 -0.26 -12.63 -2.55
CA TRP A 124 -0.82 -11.92 -3.70
C TRP A 124 0.04 -10.76 -4.19
N PHE A 125 0.77 -10.11 -3.29
CA PHE A 125 1.59 -8.95 -3.62
C PHE A 125 3.01 -9.33 -4.05
N THR A 126 3.49 -10.50 -3.62
CA THR A 126 4.88 -10.94 -3.76
C THR A 126 5.05 -12.05 -4.80
N GLU A 127 4.06 -12.28 -5.67
CA GLU A 127 4.17 -13.28 -6.73
C GLU A 127 5.34 -12.91 -7.67
N GLU A 128 6.28 -13.83 -7.83
CA GLU A 128 7.54 -13.57 -8.53
C GLU A 128 7.33 -13.15 -9.99
N GLY A 129 8.08 -12.13 -10.43
CA GLY A 129 8.05 -11.65 -11.80
C GLY A 129 6.93 -10.66 -12.13
N LEU A 130 6.08 -10.31 -11.16
CA LEU A 130 5.09 -9.23 -11.30
C LEU A 130 5.66 -7.90 -10.79
N SER A 131 5.32 -6.81 -11.49
CA SER A 131 5.64 -5.44 -11.08
C SER A 131 4.36 -4.64 -10.96
N TRP A 132 4.36 -3.70 -10.02
CA TRP A 132 3.28 -2.73 -9.79
C TRP A 132 3.28 -1.59 -10.83
N PHE A 133 4.12 -1.68 -11.87
CA PHE A 133 4.17 -0.69 -12.93
C PHE A 133 2.76 -0.51 -13.55
N PRO A 134 2.25 0.74 -13.60
CA PRO A 134 0.82 0.99 -13.83
C PRO A 134 0.41 0.92 -15.30
N PHE A 135 1.35 0.68 -16.21
CA PHE A 135 1.14 0.69 -17.66
C PHE A 135 1.59 -0.61 -18.30
N PRO A 136 0.97 -1.05 -19.41
CA PRO A 136 1.40 -2.26 -20.10
C PRO A 136 2.82 -2.10 -20.67
N PRO A 137 3.61 -3.19 -20.80
CA PRO A 137 5.00 -3.12 -21.26
C PRO A 137 5.20 -2.41 -22.61
N LEU A 138 4.21 -2.48 -23.50
CA LEU A 138 4.23 -1.82 -24.82
C LEU A 138 4.19 -0.27 -24.74
N TRP A 139 3.92 0.29 -23.57
CA TRP A 139 3.77 1.74 -23.35
C TRP A 139 5.01 2.41 -22.75
N HIS A 140 6.10 1.65 -22.52
CA HIS A 140 7.40 2.20 -22.09
C HIS A 140 8.02 3.24 -23.05
N ARG A 141 7.45 3.46 -24.25
CA ARG A 141 8.03 4.31 -25.30
C ARG A 141 7.23 5.54 -25.71
N THR A 142 6.05 5.83 -25.16
CA THR A 142 5.19 6.88 -25.74
C THR A 142 4.73 8.00 -24.82
N TRP A 143 5.02 7.97 -23.52
CA TRP A 143 4.56 9.01 -22.61
C TRP A 143 5.67 9.52 -21.70
N ASN A 144 6.35 10.58 -22.17
CA ASN A 144 7.13 11.47 -21.31
C ASN A 144 6.15 12.48 -20.69
N PHE A 145 6.02 12.49 -19.37
CA PHE A 145 5.61 13.67 -18.62
C PHE A 145 6.84 14.30 -17.96
#